data_AF-A0A9E5I2T3-F1
#
_entry.id   AF-A0A9E5I2T3-F1
#
_cell.length_a   1.000
_cell.length_b   1.000
_cell.length_c   1.000
_cell.angle_alpha   90.00
_cell.angle_beta   90.00
_cell.angle_gamma   90.00
#
_symmetry.space_group_name_H-M   'P 1'
#
loop_
_entity.id
_entity.type
_entity.pdbx_description
1 polymer ?
#
loop_
_entity_poly.entity_id
_entity_poly.type
_entity_poly.pdbx_seq_one_letter_code
_entity_poly.pdbx_strand_id
1 'polypeptide(L)'
;LAKELGLPLLATNDLHYTYREDAKHHAALLCINSGSTLSDPKRFKFDSDEFYFKDAATMRRIFKDIEEACDNTLLIAERCDTTLRENENLLPKFHVPDGETEDSWLVKEAERGLKARFPSGVSEDYKTRLNYELGVMTKMGFAGYFLVVADLVSQAKRESIRVGPGRGSAAGSLVSYCLGITALDPIKHGLLFERFLNPERISMPDIDLDFDERRRGEMIRYATNKYGDDRVAQIITYGTIKSKQAIKDSTRVLGYPYALGEKLTKALPPSIMGKDISLNGIFDKDHDRYAEAQEFRNLYETEPDAKTVVDMARGLEGLKRQSGVHAAGVILSREPLLDVIPIHRREADGAIITQFDMGACEATGLLKMDFLGLRNLSVLDDCIANIKSNQGKTVVLEELPLHDKKTFELLSRGDTLGVFQLDSAPIRALLRSMAPDSFEDISAVIALYRPGPMGVNAHNDYADRKNKRKRIEPIHPELSEALKEILDDTYGLIVYQEQVMAIAQKLAGF
;
A
#
# COMPACT_ATOMS: atom_id res chain seq x y z
N LEU A 1 -47.38 18.32 18.28
CA LEU A 1 -46.18 17.59 18.73
C LEU A 1 -45.13 18.49 19.39
N ALA A 2 -44.29 19.25 18.67
CA ALA A 2 -43.21 20.03 19.31
C ALA A 2 -43.70 20.97 20.44
N LYS A 3 -44.76 21.74 20.17
CA LYS A 3 -45.42 22.62 21.17
C LYS A 3 -46.04 21.86 22.36
N GLU A 4 -46.54 20.65 22.11
CA GLU A 4 -47.20 19.82 23.13
C GLU A 4 -46.19 19.16 24.06
N LEU A 5 -45.01 18.82 23.54
CA LEU A 5 -43.91 18.17 24.27
C LEU A 5 -42.85 19.16 24.77
N GLY A 6 -42.95 20.45 24.44
CA GLY A 6 -41.96 21.46 24.79
C GLY A 6 -40.59 21.26 24.14
N LEU A 7 -40.56 20.72 22.90
CA LEU A 7 -39.31 20.43 22.19
C LEU A 7 -38.92 21.59 21.26
N PRO A 8 -37.67 22.10 21.34
CA PRO A 8 -37.16 23.09 20.38
C PRO A 8 -37.17 22.54 18.96
N LEU A 9 -37.52 23.38 17.98
CA LEU A 9 -37.46 23.04 16.57
C LEU A 9 -36.06 23.29 16.01
N LEU A 10 -35.63 22.50 15.02
CA LEU A 10 -34.32 22.64 14.38
C LEU A 10 -34.50 22.63 12.86
N ALA A 11 -33.94 23.62 12.17
CA ALA A 11 -33.97 23.71 10.72
C ALA A 11 -32.74 23.04 10.08
N THR A 12 -32.96 22.11 9.15
CA THR A 12 -31.90 21.52 8.29
C THR A 12 -32.41 21.45 6.84
N ASN A 13 -31.51 21.23 5.86
CA ASN A 13 -31.85 21.15 4.43
C ASN A 13 -31.49 19.80 3.79
N ASP A 14 -31.15 18.79 4.59
CA ASP A 14 -30.85 17.41 4.13
C ASP A 14 -29.93 17.36 2.88
N LEU A 15 -28.73 17.92 3.03
CA LEU A 15 -27.82 18.19 1.93
C LEU A 15 -27.31 16.91 1.27
N HIS A 16 -27.40 16.83 -0.06
CA HIS A 16 -26.90 15.72 -0.88
C HIS A 16 -25.86 16.15 -1.93
N TYR A 17 -25.74 17.46 -2.18
CA TYR A 17 -24.79 18.06 -3.12
C TYR A 17 -24.44 19.49 -2.70
N THR A 18 -23.39 20.08 -3.27
CA THR A 18 -22.88 21.38 -2.83
C THR A 18 -23.64 22.53 -3.49
N TYR A 19 -23.72 22.53 -4.83
CA TYR A 19 -24.35 23.61 -5.59
C TYR A 19 -25.66 23.16 -6.24
N ARG A 20 -26.56 24.10 -6.53
CA ARG A 20 -27.88 23.77 -7.10
C ARG A 20 -27.76 23.07 -8.45
N GLU A 21 -26.80 23.48 -9.26
CA GLU A 21 -26.46 22.90 -10.57
C GLU A 21 -25.98 21.45 -10.50
N ASP A 22 -25.57 20.95 -9.33
CA ASP A 22 -25.14 19.57 -9.13
C ASP A 22 -26.31 18.58 -9.04
N ALA A 23 -27.56 19.07 -8.95
CA ALA A 23 -28.75 18.23 -8.89
C ALA A 23 -28.83 17.22 -10.05
N LYS A 24 -28.39 17.63 -11.26
CA LYS A 24 -28.32 16.75 -12.44
C LYS A 24 -27.30 15.63 -12.29
N HIS A 25 -26.14 15.91 -11.68
CA HIS A 25 -25.08 14.94 -11.42
C HIS A 25 -25.51 13.97 -10.31
N HIS A 26 -26.17 14.49 -9.27
CA HIS A 26 -26.77 13.68 -8.21
C HIS A 26 -27.84 12.73 -8.77
N ALA A 27 -28.74 13.22 -9.62
CA ALA A 27 -29.74 12.37 -10.28
C ALA A 27 -29.09 11.27 -11.14
N ALA A 28 -28.00 11.58 -11.84
CA ALA A 28 -27.23 10.60 -12.58
C ALA A 28 -26.59 9.56 -11.65
N LEU A 29 -26.00 9.98 -10.52
CA LEU A 29 -25.42 9.09 -9.52
C LEU A 29 -26.46 8.10 -8.95
N LEU A 30 -27.68 8.56 -8.68
CA LEU A 30 -28.78 7.67 -8.25
C LEU A 30 -29.13 6.63 -9.31
N CYS A 31 -29.10 7.00 -10.60
CA CYS A 31 -29.29 6.06 -11.70
C CYS A 31 -28.13 5.07 -11.82
N ILE A 32 -26.89 5.49 -11.53
CA ILE A 32 -25.73 4.59 -11.51
C ILE A 32 -25.95 3.49 -10.48
N ASN A 33 -26.36 3.88 -9.26
CA ASN A 33 -26.55 2.99 -8.13
C ASN A 33 -27.76 2.05 -8.31
N SER A 34 -28.86 2.55 -8.84
CA SER A 34 -30.08 1.77 -9.06
C SER A 34 -30.09 0.97 -10.38
N GLY A 35 -29.12 1.20 -11.27
CA GLY A 35 -29.05 0.52 -12.57
C GLY A 35 -30.04 1.05 -13.61
N SER A 36 -30.70 2.19 -13.38
CA SER A 36 -31.66 2.80 -14.29
C SER A 36 -31.02 3.84 -15.24
N THR A 37 -31.83 4.42 -16.13
CA THR A 37 -31.46 5.58 -16.96
C THR A 37 -32.18 6.85 -16.48
N LEU A 38 -31.69 8.03 -16.87
CA LEU A 38 -32.34 9.32 -16.57
C LEU A 38 -33.72 9.45 -17.25
N SER A 39 -33.91 8.79 -18.38
CA SER A 39 -35.17 8.75 -19.12
C SER A 39 -36.23 7.85 -18.47
N ASP A 40 -35.85 6.95 -17.56
CA ASP A 40 -36.80 6.08 -16.87
C ASP A 40 -37.66 6.91 -15.89
N PRO A 41 -39.00 6.95 -16.07
CA PRO A 41 -39.88 7.68 -15.17
C PRO A 41 -40.02 7.01 -13.80
N LYS A 42 -39.74 5.70 -13.68
CA LYS A 42 -39.82 4.90 -12.45
C LYS A 42 -38.51 4.86 -11.66
N ARG A 43 -37.45 5.52 -12.15
CA ARG A 43 -36.16 5.57 -11.46
C ARG A 43 -36.30 6.18 -10.06
N PHE A 44 -35.41 5.76 -9.17
CA PHE A 44 -35.23 6.46 -7.90
C PHE A 44 -34.65 7.85 -8.14
N LYS A 45 -35.38 8.89 -7.71
CA LYS A 45 -35.02 10.30 -7.86
C LYS A 45 -35.59 11.10 -6.71
N PHE A 46 -35.05 12.30 -6.51
CA PHE A 46 -35.59 13.25 -5.56
C PHE A 46 -36.66 14.11 -6.24
N ASP A 47 -37.60 14.63 -5.46
CA ASP A 47 -38.75 15.41 -5.96
C ASP A 47 -38.42 16.87 -6.26
N SER A 48 -37.22 17.35 -5.88
CA SER A 48 -36.75 18.71 -6.16
C SER A 48 -35.23 18.81 -6.25
N ASP A 49 -34.75 19.95 -6.73
CA ASP A 49 -33.33 20.30 -6.88
C ASP A 49 -32.83 21.16 -5.70
N GLU A 50 -33.47 21.04 -4.53
CA GLU A 50 -33.31 21.96 -3.40
C GLU A 50 -32.40 21.41 -2.28
N PHE A 51 -31.73 20.28 -2.50
CA PHE A 51 -30.88 19.55 -1.53
C PHE A 51 -29.40 19.99 -1.60
N TYR A 52 -29.17 21.24 -1.99
CA TYR A 52 -27.85 21.86 -2.06
C TYR A 52 -27.55 22.72 -0.83
N PHE A 53 -26.28 23.10 -0.64
CA PHE A 53 -25.90 23.98 0.46
C PHE A 53 -26.47 25.40 0.26
N LYS A 54 -27.52 25.73 1.01
CA LYS A 54 -28.18 27.04 0.99
C LYS A 54 -27.50 28.00 1.96
N ASP A 55 -27.34 29.25 1.54
CA ASP A 55 -26.88 30.30 2.42
C ASP A 55 -27.90 30.60 3.55
N ALA A 56 -27.41 31.24 4.61
CA ALA A 56 -28.20 31.55 5.80
C ALA A 56 -29.43 32.42 5.48
N ALA A 57 -29.31 33.36 4.54
CA ALA A 57 -30.41 34.25 4.16
C ALA A 57 -31.55 33.47 3.48
N THR A 58 -31.21 32.51 2.63
CA THR A 58 -32.15 31.61 1.96
C THR A 58 -32.83 30.70 2.97
N MET A 59 -32.07 30.09 3.90
CA MET A 59 -32.65 29.25 4.96
C MET A 59 -33.60 30.04 5.87
N ARG A 60 -33.22 31.24 6.32
CA ARG A 60 -34.10 32.09 7.14
C ARG A 60 -35.36 32.52 6.40
N ARG A 61 -35.30 32.73 5.09
CA ARG A 61 -36.50 33.03 4.28
C ARG A 61 -37.45 31.83 4.21
N ILE A 62 -36.91 30.61 4.08
CA ILE A 62 -37.70 29.36 4.08
C ILE A 62 -38.39 29.16 5.44
N PHE A 63 -37.66 29.42 6.53
CA PHE A 63 -38.14 29.23 7.90
C PHE A 63 -38.61 30.53 8.58
N LYS A 64 -39.05 31.53 7.81
CA LYS A 64 -39.44 32.87 8.33
C LYS A 64 -40.54 32.84 9.38
N ASP A 65 -41.40 31.82 9.34
CA ASP A 65 -42.52 31.68 10.29
C ASP A 65 -42.08 30.97 11.59
N ILE A 66 -40.83 30.47 11.63
CA ILE A 66 -40.22 29.72 12.73
C ILE A 66 -38.72 30.06 12.81
N GLU A 67 -38.39 31.35 12.96
CA GLU A 67 -36.99 31.83 12.93
C GLU A 67 -36.10 31.15 13.98
N GLU A 68 -36.67 30.84 15.15
CA GLU A 68 -36.00 30.11 16.24
C GLU A 68 -35.40 28.77 15.77
N ALA A 69 -36.01 28.11 14.78
CA ALA A 69 -35.49 26.85 14.26
C ALA A 69 -34.12 27.01 13.59
N CYS A 70 -33.85 28.16 12.98
CA CYS A 70 -32.54 28.50 12.44
C CYS A 70 -31.56 28.89 13.56
N ASP A 71 -32.01 29.64 14.57
CA ASP A 71 -31.15 30.05 15.68
C ASP A 71 -30.67 28.85 16.51
N ASN A 72 -31.54 27.84 16.69
CA ASN A 72 -31.21 26.59 17.37
C ASN A 72 -30.07 25.81 16.68
N THR A 73 -29.80 26.02 15.38
CA THR A 73 -28.65 25.40 14.70
C THR A 73 -27.31 25.91 15.25
N LEU A 74 -27.24 27.20 15.60
CA LEU A 74 -26.06 27.82 16.18
C LEU A 74 -25.86 27.37 17.63
N LEU A 75 -26.95 27.23 18.39
CA LEU A 75 -26.89 26.71 19.76
C LEU A 75 -26.36 25.28 19.81
N ILE A 76 -26.72 24.43 18.84
CA ILE A 76 -26.15 23.08 18.73
C ILE A 76 -24.68 23.16 18.32
N ALA A 77 -24.35 23.96 17.30
CA ALA A 77 -22.97 24.10 16.83
C ALA A 77 -22.01 24.58 17.94
N GLU A 78 -22.44 25.55 18.77
CA GLU A 78 -21.66 26.06 19.91
C GLU A 78 -21.44 25.01 21.01
N ARG A 79 -22.39 24.06 21.17
CA ARG A 79 -22.31 22.99 22.18
C ARG A 79 -21.50 21.78 21.71
N CYS A 80 -21.27 21.65 20.40
CA CYS A 80 -20.49 20.55 19.85
C CYS A 80 -18.99 20.81 20.06
N ASP A 81 -18.45 20.25 21.16
CA ASP A 81 -17.01 20.19 21.43
C ASP A 81 -16.54 18.74 21.26
N THR A 82 -15.79 18.46 20.21
CA THR A 82 -15.33 17.09 19.90
C THR A 82 -13.95 17.15 19.25
N THR A 83 -13.04 16.33 19.77
CA THR A 83 -11.70 16.14 19.23
C THR A 83 -11.56 14.75 18.65
N LEU A 84 -10.99 14.64 17.46
CA LEU A 84 -10.60 13.35 16.90
C LEU A 84 -9.33 12.86 17.60
N ARG A 85 -9.26 11.55 17.88
CA ARG A 85 -8.04 10.90 18.40
C ARG A 85 -7.02 10.88 17.25
N GLU A 86 -5.88 11.53 17.44
CA GLU A 86 -4.81 11.60 16.45
C GLU A 86 -3.47 11.26 17.13
N ASN A 87 -2.62 10.51 16.41
CA ASN A 87 -1.26 10.16 16.85
C ASN A 87 -1.17 9.44 18.20
N GLU A 88 -2.20 8.66 18.56
CA GLU A 88 -2.15 7.86 19.77
C GLU A 88 -1.33 6.58 19.59
N ASN A 89 -0.78 6.04 20.67
CA ASN A 89 -0.10 4.75 20.60
C ASN A 89 -1.10 3.61 20.83
N LEU A 90 -1.72 3.15 19.74
CA LEU A 90 -2.69 2.04 19.75
C LEU A 90 -2.08 0.70 19.33
N LEU A 91 -0.75 0.58 19.44
CA LEU A 91 -0.02 -0.66 19.12
C LEU A 91 -0.59 -1.85 19.89
N PRO A 92 -0.86 -2.99 19.23
CA PRO A 92 -1.42 -4.17 19.87
C PRO A 92 -0.51 -4.65 21.00
N LYS A 93 -1.14 -5.03 22.12
CA LYS A 93 -0.44 -5.54 23.29
C LYS A 93 -0.17 -7.04 23.14
N PHE A 94 1.09 -7.43 23.30
CA PHE A 94 1.49 -8.83 23.36
C PHE A 94 1.34 -9.37 24.79
N HIS A 95 0.74 -10.54 24.93
CA HIS A 95 0.63 -11.21 26.22
C HIS A 95 1.94 -11.95 26.51
N VAL A 96 2.70 -11.42 27.47
CA VAL A 96 3.96 -12.02 27.96
C VAL A 96 3.73 -12.87 29.22
N PRO A 97 4.64 -13.81 29.55
CA PRO A 97 4.57 -14.57 30.80
C PRO A 97 4.61 -13.70 32.06
N ASP A 98 4.08 -14.23 33.16
CA ASP A 98 4.08 -13.54 34.45
C ASP A 98 5.51 -13.16 34.89
N GLY A 99 5.69 -11.90 35.28
CA GLY A 99 6.98 -11.35 35.69
C GLY A 99 7.83 -10.76 34.55
N GLU A 100 7.37 -10.84 33.31
CA GLU A 100 8.02 -10.22 32.14
C GLU A 100 7.32 -8.92 31.71
N THR A 101 8.07 -8.07 31.00
CA THR A 101 7.55 -6.99 30.17
C THR A 101 7.70 -7.34 28.69
N GLU A 102 7.03 -6.62 27.79
CA GLU A 102 7.24 -6.80 26.34
C GLU A 102 8.71 -6.58 25.97
N ASP A 103 9.39 -5.63 26.60
CA ASP A 103 10.81 -5.36 26.38
C ASP A 103 11.69 -6.54 26.86
N SER A 104 11.49 -7.03 28.10
CA SER A 104 12.30 -8.14 28.63
C SER A 104 12.05 -9.42 27.84
N TRP A 105 10.83 -9.63 27.38
CA TRP A 105 10.46 -10.78 26.56
C TRP A 105 11.05 -10.69 25.15
N LEU A 106 11.02 -9.53 24.51
CA LEU A 106 11.66 -9.30 23.21
C LEU A 106 13.16 -9.63 23.27
N VAL A 107 13.87 -9.12 24.29
CA VAL A 107 15.30 -9.40 24.48
C VAL A 107 15.54 -10.90 24.56
N LYS A 108 14.77 -11.63 25.39
CA LYS A 108 14.90 -13.08 25.56
C LYS A 108 14.65 -13.87 24.28
N GLU A 109 13.59 -13.52 23.53
CA GLU A 109 13.28 -14.20 22.28
C GLU A 109 14.32 -13.90 21.19
N ALA A 110 14.81 -12.66 21.11
CA ALA A 110 15.83 -12.27 20.16
C ALA A 110 17.18 -12.95 20.46
N GLU A 111 17.60 -13.03 21.73
CA GLU A 111 18.79 -13.77 22.13
C GLU A 111 18.69 -15.28 21.85
N ARG A 112 17.51 -15.86 22.08
CA ARG A 112 17.24 -17.27 21.74
C ARG A 112 17.35 -17.49 20.24
N GLY A 113 16.75 -16.59 19.46
CA GLY A 113 16.82 -16.58 18.00
C GLY A 113 18.26 -16.50 17.50
N LEU A 114 19.06 -15.59 18.05
CA LEU A 114 20.46 -15.41 17.67
C LEU A 114 21.27 -16.69 17.91
N LYS A 115 21.10 -17.34 19.07
CA LYS A 115 21.75 -18.63 19.37
C LYS A 115 21.30 -19.74 18.42
N ALA A 116 20.03 -19.77 18.05
CA ALA A 116 19.50 -20.76 17.12
C ALA A 116 20.03 -20.58 15.69
N ARG A 117 20.22 -19.34 15.24
CA ARG A 117 20.81 -19.02 13.93
C ARG A 117 22.30 -19.34 13.85
N PHE A 118 23.02 -19.20 14.96
CA PHE A 118 24.46 -19.40 15.04
C PHE A 118 24.84 -20.47 16.08
N PRO A 119 24.52 -21.76 15.82
CA PRO A 119 24.77 -22.84 16.76
C PRO A 119 26.27 -23.06 17.04
N SER A 120 27.14 -22.69 16.09
CA SER A 120 28.61 -22.80 16.21
C SER A 120 29.26 -21.65 16.98
N GLY A 121 28.47 -20.70 17.50
CA GLY A 121 28.94 -19.52 18.22
C GLY A 121 28.60 -18.21 17.51
N VAL A 122 28.32 -17.19 18.31
CA VAL A 122 27.93 -15.85 17.87
C VAL A 122 29.15 -14.92 17.94
N SER A 123 29.51 -14.29 16.83
CA SER A 123 30.61 -13.30 16.82
C SER A 123 30.20 -12.00 17.54
N GLU A 124 31.19 -11.21 17.94
CA GLU A 124 30.95 -10.02 18.76
C GLU A 124 30.20 -8.91 18.00
N ASP A 125 30.40 -8.82 16.68
CA ASP A 125 29.69 -7.86 15.82
C ASP A 125 28.17 -8.09 15.86
N TYR A 126 27.72 -9.35 15.87
CA TYR A 126 26.29 -9.70 15.95
C TYR A 126 25.70 -9.37 17.31
N LYS A 127 26.42 -9.62 18.41
CA LYS A 127 25.95 -9.26 19.76
C LYS A 127 25.83 -7.75 19.90
N THR A 128 26.84 -7.02 19.41
CA THR A 128 26.87 -5.55 19.44
C THR A 128 25.69 -4.98 18.65
N ARG A 129 25.47 -5.46 17.43
CA ARG A 129 24.33 -5.07 16.59
C ARG A 129 23.00 -5.40 17.26
N LEU A 130 22.84 -6.62 17.82
CA LEU A 130 21.60 -7.04 18.47
C LEU A 130 21.27 -6.13 19.66
N ASN A 131 22.25 -5.87 20.54
CA ASN A 131 22.06 -5.02 21.71
C ASN A 131 21.69 -3.57 21.34
N TYR A 132 22.32 -3.04 20.29
CA TYR A 132 21.98 -1.72 19.77
C TYR A 132 20.55 -1.66 19.25
N GLU A 133 20.14 -2.60 18.39
CA GLU A 133 18.78 -2.65 17.85
C GLU A 133 17.72 -2.82 18.94
N LEU A 134 17.93 -3.75 19.89
CA LEU A 134 17.04 -3.95 21.03
C LEU A 134 16.91 -2.68 21.89
N GLY A 135 18.03 -1.97 22.10
CA GLY A 135 18.04 -0.70 22.81
C GLY A 135 17.22 0.39 22.10
N VAL A 136 17.29 0.47 20.77
CA VAL A 136 16.48 1.42 19.98
C VAL A 136 15.00 1.04 20.05
N MET A 137 14.65 -0.23 19.83
CA MET A 137 13.25 -0.70 19.86
C MET A 137 12.58 -0.50 21.22
N THR A 138 13.32 -0.73 22.31
CA THR A 138 12.84 -0.50 23.68
C THR A 138 12.57 0.99 23.92
N LYS A 139 13.50 1.88 23.51
CA LYS A 139 13.33 3.34 23.66
C LYS A 139 12.14 3.88 22.86
N MET A 140 11.88 3.31 21.69
CA MET A 140 10.77 3.73 20.83
C MET A 140 9.42 3.09 21.23
N GLY A 141 9.40 2.12 22.14
CA GLY A 141 8.18 1.46 22.59
C GLY A 141 7.59 0.47 21.57
N PHE A 142 8.44 -0.17 20.75
CA PHE A 142 8.00 -1.07 19.69
C PHE A 142 8.09 -2.56 20.03
N ALA A 143 8.46 -2.93 21.26
CA ALA A 143 8.68 -4.33 21.60
C ALA A 143 7.45 -5.23 21.40
N GLY A 144 6.27 -4.77 21.85
CA GLY A 144 5.00 -5.47 21.64
C GLY A 144 4.71 -5.73 20.15
N TYR A 145 4.99 -4.76 19.29
CA TYR A 145 4.81 -4.91 17.84
C TYR A 145 5.68 -6.00 17.24
N PHE A 146 6.98 -6.02 17.54
CA PHE A 146 7.89 -7.07 17.03
C PHE A 146 7.49 -8.46 17.53
N LEU A 147 7.01 -8.57 18.77
CA LEU A 147 6.50 -9.82 19.33
C LEU A 147 5.23 -10.29 18.62
N VAL A 148 4.30 -9.39 18.31
CA VAL A 148 3.08 -9.70 17.53
C VAL A 148 3.46 -10.22 16.14
N VAL A 149 4.36 -9.53 15.45
CA VAL A 149 4.82 -9.92 14.10
C VAL A 149 5.53 -11.29 14.16
N ALA A 150 6.41 -11.49 15.14
CA ALA A 150 7.13 -12.75 15.33
C ALA A 150 6.18 -13.93 15.62
N ASP A 151 5.12 -13.71 16.43
CA ASP A 151 4.11 -14.72 16.70
C ASP A 151 3.32 -15.10 15.46
N LEU A 152 2.92 -14.13 14.63
CA LEU A 152 2.25 -14.39 13.35
C LEU A 152 3.12 -15.23 12.42
N VAL A 153 4.40 -14.88 12.28
CA VAL A 153 5.34 -15.63 11.43
C VAL A 153 5.63 -17.03 12.00
N SER A 154 5.80 -17.14 13.32
CA SER A 154 6.00 -18.41 14.00
C SER A 154 4.78 -19.32 13.84
N GLN A 155 3.57 -18.78 13.98
CA GLN A 155 2.34 -19.52 13.77
C GLN A 155 2.22 -20.02 12.32
N ALA A 156 2.48 -19.17 11.33
CA ALA A 156 2.45 -19.58 9.94
C ALA A 156 3.41 -20.76 9.70
N LYS A 157 4.64 -20.68 10.21
CA LYS A 157 5.62 -21.77 10.11
C LYS A 157 5.16 -23.05 10.82
N ARG A 158 4.57 -22.96 12.01
CA ARG A 158 4.01 -24.11 12.75
C ARG A 158 2.91 -24.83 11.96
N GLU A 159 2.05 -24.08 11.31
CA GLU A 159 0.95 -24.62 10.48
C GLU A 159 1.38 -24.98 9.06
N SER A 160 2.70 -24.96 8.78
CA SER A 160 3.26 -25.19 7.45
C SER A 160 2.68 -24.27 6.37
N ILE A 161 2.37 -23.03 6.74
CA ILE A 161 2.03 -21.93 5.82
C ILE A 161 3.35 -21.28 5.42
N ARG A 162 3.67 -21.27 4.13
CA ARG A 162 4.88 -20.62 3.63
C ARG A 162 4.82 -19.12 3.88
N VAL A 163 5.91 -18.61 4.44
CA VAL A 163 6.15 -17.17 4.66
C VAL A 163 7.28 -16.72 3.74
N GLY A 164 7.17 -15.53 3.17
CA GLY A 164 8.24 -14.93 2.40
C GLY A 164 9.50 -14.67 3.26
N PRO A 165 10.66 -14.42 2.64
CA PRO A 165 11.91 -14.13 3.35
C PRO A 165 11.92 -12.76 4.06
N GLY A 166 10.84 -11.97 3.93
CA GLY A 166 10.73 -10.59 4.38
C GLY A 166 10.79 -9.61 3.20
N ARG A 167 10.09 -8.47 3.34
CA ARG A 167 10.11 -7.38 2.35
C ARG A 167 10.34 -6.03 3.03
N GLY A 168 10.70 -5.04 2.21
CA GLY A 168 10.96 -3.68 2.69
C GLY A 168 12.19 -3.60 3.60
N SER A 169 12.23 -2.54 4.41
CA SER A 169 13.38 -2.25 5.26
C SER A 169 13.52 -3.19 6.45
N ALA A 170 12.49 -3.95 6.83
CA ALA A 170 12.54 -4.91 7.93
C ALA A 170 13.67 -5.96 7.78
N ALA A 171 14.11 -6.23 6.55
CA ALA A 171 15.25 -7.11 6.25
C ALA A 171 16.60 -6.59 6.77
N GLY A 172 16.72 -5.28 7.06
CA GLY A 172 17.92 -4.68 7.65
C GLY A 172 18.06 -4.83 9.16
N SER A 173 17.08 -5.45 9.84
CA SER A 173 17.12 -5.67 11.29
C SER A 173 17.60 -7.08 11.64
N LEU A 174 18.65 -7.15 12.47
CA LEU A 174 19.11 -8.38 13.06
C LEU A 174 18.08 -8.96 14.04
N VAL A 175 17.34 -8.10 14.76
CA VAL A 175 16.22 -8.55 15.62
C VAL A 175 15.16 -9.26 14.78
N SER A 176 14.73 -8.68 13.64
CA SER A 176 13.79 -9.34 12.73
C SER A 176 14.29 -10.72 12.24
N TYR A 177 15.58 -10.82 11.91
CA TYR A 177 16.18 -12.08 11.48
C TYR A 177 16.22 -13.13 12.60
N CYS A 178 16.55 -12.71 13.83
CA CYS A 178 16.59 -13.56 15.02
C CYS A 178 15.20 -14.08 15.40
N LEU A 179 14.18 -13.22 15.37
CA LEU A 179 12.79 -13.60 15.62
C LEU A 179 12.18 -14.43 14.48
N GLY A 180 12.89 -14.57 13.36
CA GLY A 180 12.44 -15.32 12.20
C GLY A 180 11.39 -14.58 11.36
N ILE A 181 11.18 -13.29 11.61
CA ILE A 181 10.34 -12.39 10.80
C ILE A 181 10.92 -12.29 9.38
N THR A 182 12.24 -12.17 9.29
CA THR A 182 12.97 -12.22 8.02
C THR A 182 13.88 -13.45 7.96
N ALA A 183 14.25 -13.85 6.76
CA ALA A 183 15.11 -15.00 6.49
C ALA A 183 16.51 -14.63 5.98
N LEU A 184 16.78 -13.34 5.78
CA LEU A 184 18.05 -12.83 5.27
C LEU A 184 18.91 -12.29 6.41
N ASP A 185 20.20 -12.62 6.39
CA ASP A 185 21.18 -12.11 7.35
C ASP A 185 21.59 -10.67 6.99
N PRO A 186 21.20 -9.65 7.77
CA PRO A 186 21.44 -8.25 7.41
C PRO A 186 22.92 -7.89 7.41
N ILE A 187 23.73 -8.50 8.28
CA ILE A 187 25.16 -8.15 8.38
C ILE A 187 25.89 -8.71 7.17
N LYS A 188 25.60 -9.96 6.79
CA LYS A 188 26.21 -10.59 5.62
C LYS A 188 25.93 -9.82 4.31
N HIS A 189 24.75 -9.22 4.20
CA HIS A 189 24.31 -8.50 3.00
C HIS A 189 24.47 -6.98 3.09
N GLY A 190 25.15 -6.47 4.13
CA GLY A 190 25.42 -5.03 4.28
C GLY A 190 24.18 -4.17 4.48
N LEU A 191 23.09 -4.73 5.02
CA LEU A 191 21.83 -4.04 5.23
C LEU A 191 21.85 -3.21 6.52
N LEU A 192 21.31 -1.99 6.43
CA LEU A 192 21.34 -1.00 7.49
C LEU A 192 20.07 -1.04 8.34
N PHE A 193 20.22 -1.04 9.66
CA PHE A 193 19.09 -1.02 10.59
C PHE A 193 18.43 0.36 10.60
N GLU A 194 19.22 1.42 10.49
CA GLU A 194 18.78 2.82 10.50
C GLU A 194 17.87 3.15 9.31
N ARG A 195 17.98 2.38 8.22
CA ARG A 195 17.07 2.47 7.09
C ARG A 195 15.68 1.95 7.43
N PHE A 196 15.58 1.06 8.42
CA PHE A 196 14.33 0.54 8.94
C PHE A 196 13.80 1.36 10.11
N LEU A 197 14.60 1.51 11.16
CA LEU A 197 14.27 2.28 12.35
C LEU A 197 15.38 3.30 12.60
N ASN A 198 15.07 4.56 12.31
CA ASN A 198 16.00 5.66 12.58
C ASN A 198 15.84 6.11 14.04
N PRO A 199 16.89 6.04 14.89
CA PRO A 199 16.81 6.43 16.29
C PRO A 199 16.50 7.92 16.50
N GLU A 200 16.78 8.79 15.51
CA GLU A 200 16.51 10.23 15.58
C GLU A 200 15.08 10.60 15.17
N ARG A 201 14.34 9.66 14.57
CA ARG A 201 12.97 9.90 14.10
C ARG A 201 12.05 8.78 14.55
N ILE A 202 11.16 9.10 15.49
CA ILE A 202 10.09 8.19 15.87
C ILE A 202 9.06 8.15 14.76
N SER A 203 9.12 7.08 13.96
CA SER A 203 8.10 6.73 12.97
C SER A 203 7.71 5.28 13.15
N MET A 204 6.44 4.99 12.90
CA MET A 204 5.91 3.63 12.98
C MET A 204 6.63 2.69 11.99
N PRO A 205 7.18 1.56 12.45
CA PRO A 205 7.80 0.58 11.57
C PRO A 205 6.76 -0.19 10.77
N ASP A 206 6.90 -0.19 9.44
CA ASP A 206 6.05 -0.98 8.54
C ASP A 206 6.72 -2.35 8.31
N ILE A 207 6.18 -3.40 8.93
CA ILE A 207 6.61 -4.79 8.72
C ILE A 207 5.49 -5.53 8.03
N ASP A 208 5.77 -5.77 6.77
CA ASP A 208 4.90 -6.45 5.86
C ASP A 208 5.10 -7.96 5.90
N LEU A 209 3.99 -8.71 5.92
CA LEU A 209 4.02 -10.17 5.97
C LEU A 209 3.50 -10.77 4.67
N ASP A 210 4.32 -11.64 4.07
CA ASP A 210 4.00 -12.36 2.84
C ASP A 210 3.68 -13.82 3.15
N PHE A 211 2.53 -14.30 2.71
CA PHE A 211 2.06 -15.67 2.91
C PHE A 211 1.69 -16.34 1.58
N ASP A 212 1.60 -17.67 1.59
CA ASP A 212 0.87 -18.40 0.52
C ASP A 212 -0.54 -17.80 0.37
N GLU A 213 -0.85 -17.30 -0.84
CA GLU A 213 -2.13 -16.68 -1.17
C GLU A 213 -3.34 -17.52 -0.77
N ARG A 214 -3.24 -18.85 -0.92
CA ARG A 214 -4.31 -19.81 -0.61
C ARG A 214 -4.64 -19.86 0.88
N ARG A 215 -3.66 -19.57 1.73
CA ARG A 215 -3.72 -19.74 3.20
C ARG A 215 -3.67 -18.41 3.96
N ARG A 216 -3.62 -17.26 3.27
CA ARG A 216 -3.73 -15.92 3.87
C ARG A 216 -4.92 -15.79 4.82
N GLY A 217 -6.08 -16.32 4.44
CA GLY A 217 -7.29 -16.27 5.27
C GLY A 217 -7.15 -16.99 6.62
N GLU A 218 -6.30 -18.02 6.71
CA GLU A 218 -6.00 -18.69 7.98
C GLU A 218 -5.22 -17.77 8.92
N MET A 219 -4.27 -17.00 8.39
CA MET A 219 -3.49 -16.04 9.20
C MET A 219 -4.33 -14.89 9.72
N ILE A 220 -5.27 -14.38 8.91
CA ILE A 220 -6.23 -13.37 9.39
C ILE A 220 -7.08 -13.94 10.52
N ARG A 221 -7.63 -15.14 10.36
CA ARG A 221 -8.42 -15.80 11.42
C ARG A 221 -7.60 -16.03 12.69
N TYR A 222 -6.34 -16.44 12.56
CA TYR A 222 -5.45 -16.59 13.71
C TYR A 222 -5.25 -15.25 14.44
N ALA A 223 -4.95 -14.18 13.70
CA ALA A 223 -4.80 -12.85 14.28
C ALA A 223 -6.08 -12.41 15.02
N THR A 224 -7.25 -12.58 14.40
CA THR A 224 -8.56 -12.30 15.01
C THR A 224 -8.77 -13.11 16.30
N ASN A 225 -8.54 -14.42 16.28
CA ASN A 225 -8.73 -15.28 17.46
C ASN A 225 -7.74 -14.98 18.59
N LYS A 226 -6.50 -14.61 18.24
CA LYS A 226 -5.41 -14.39 19.20
C LYS A 226 -5.49 -13.02 19.86
N TYR A 227 -5.78 -11.98 19.08
CA TYR A 227 -5.72 -10.58 19.52
C TYR A 227 -7.10 -9.97 19.83
N GLY A 228 -8.19 -10.63 19.43
CA GLY A 228 -9.57 -10.23 19.70
C GLY A 228 -10.33 -9.88 18.42
N ASP A 229 -11.58 -10.35 18.31
CA ASP A 229 -12.45 -10.05 17.17
C ASP A 229 -12.94 -8.59 17.15
N ASP A 230 -12.94 -7.96 18.32
CA ASP A 230 -13.19 -6.54 18.54
C ASP A 230 -11.96 -5.66 18.28
N ARG A 231 -10.76 -6.24 18.10
CA ARG A 231 -9.48 -5.51 17.94
C ARG A 231 -8.79 -5.70 16.60
N VAL A 232 -9.31 -6.59 15.75
CA VAL A 232 -8.75 -6.91 14.43
C VAL A 232 -9.79 -6.64 13.34
N ALA A 233 -9.43 -5.82 12.36
CA ALA A 233 -10.31 -5.51 11.22
C ALA A 233 -9.54 -5.43 9.91
N GLN A 234 -10.21 -5.74 8.80
CA GLN A 234 -9.68 -5.44 7.47
C GLN A 234 -9.92 -3.96 7.13
N ILE A 235 -9.07 -3.38 6.29
CA ILE A 235 -9.18 -1.96 5.93
C ILE A 235 -10.17 -1.78 4.78
N ILE A 236 -11.07 -0.79 4.87
CA ILE A 236 -11.95 -0.43 3.76
C ILE A 236 -11.19 0.24 2.62
N THR A 237 -11.65 0.01 1.39
CA THR A 237 -11.24 0.81 0.24
C THR A 237 -12.44 1.48 -0.38
N TYR A 238 -12.31 2.75 -0.75
CA TYR A 238 -13.38 3.49 -1.42
C TYR A 238 -13.11 3.59 -2.92
N GLY A 239 -13.87 2.82 -3.70
CA GLY A 239 -13.82 2.84 -5.15
C GLY A 239 -14.21 4.21 -5.68
N THR A 240 -13.24 4.92 -6.27
CA THR A 240 -13.43 6.25 -6.84
C THR A 240 -13.70 6.13 -8.34
N ILE A 241 -14.73 6.81 -8.84
CA ILE A 241 -15.06 6.82 -10.28
C ILE A 241 -13.92 7.54 -11.04
N LYS A 242 -13.19 6.79 -11.87
CA LYS A 242 -12.09 7.29 -12.72
C LYS A 242 -12.61 7.71 -14.10
N SER A 243 -11.83 8.49 -14.85
CA SER A 243 -12.21 9.11 -16.13
C SER A 243 -12.91 8.15 -17.11
N LYS A 244 -12.31 6.98 -17.38
CA LYS A 244 -12.91 5.97 -18.27
C LYS A 244 -14.25 5.46 -17.76
N GLN A 245 -14.33 5.19 -16.46
CA GLN A 245 -15.55 4.69 -15.84
C GLN A 245 -16.64 5.77 -15.79
N ALA A 246 -16.27 7.02 -15.52
CA ALA A 246 -17.18 8.17 -15.54
C ALA A 246 -17.83 8.33 -16.93
N ILE A 247 -17.04 8.25 -18.01
CA ILE A 247 -17.57 8.29 -19.38
C ILE A 247 -18.56 7.15 -19.62
N LYS A 248 -18.18 5.91 -19.28
CA LYS A 248 -19.04 4.74 -19.49
C LYS A 248 -20.35 4.82 -18.70
N ASP A 249 -20.28 5.24 -17.45
CA ASP A 249 -21.46 5.41 -16.60
C ASP A 249 -22.35 6.56 -17.11
N SER A 250 -21.78 7.69 -17.53
CA SER A 250 -22.53 8.78 -18.18
C SER A 250 -23.23 8.34 -19.46
N THR A 251 -22.53 7.65 -20.37
CA THR A 251 -23.12 7.12 -21.61
C THR A 251 -24.33 6.24 -21.29
N ARG A 252 -24.18 5.32 -20.34
CA ARG A 252 -25.25 4.39 -19.92
C ARG A 252 -26.44 5.13 -19.33
N VAL A 253 -26.20 6.01 -18.36
CA VAL A 253 -27.27 6.69 -17.62
C VAL A 253 -28.05 7.68 -18.49
N LEU A 254 -27.39 8.31 -19.45
CA LEU A 254 -28.04 9.16 -20.46
C LEU A 254 -28.79 8.36 -21.53
N GLY A 255 -28.63 7.03 -21.58
CA GLY A 255 -29.31 6.15 -22.55
C GLY A 255 -28.65 6.13 -23.93
N TYR A 256 -27.41 6.59 -24.06
CA TYR A 256 -26.66 6.56 -25.31
C TYR A 256 -26.14 5.14 -25.64
N PRO A 257 -25.90 4.82 -26.93
CA PRO A 257 -25.32 3.53 -27.31
C PRO A 257 -23.93 3.31 -26.69
N TYR A 258 -23.65 2.08 -26.26
CA TYR A 258 -22.35 1.67 -25.71
C TYR A 258 -21.15 2.06 -26.61
N ALA A 259 -21.34 2.01 -27.92
CA ALA A 259 -20.34 2.37 -28.92
C ALA A 259 -19.82 3.81 -28.76
N LEU A 260 -20.67 4.76 -28.34
CA LEU A 260 -20.25 6.14 -28.09
C LEU A 260 -19.30 6.23 -26.89
N GLY A 261 -19.63 5.52 -25.80
CA GLY A 261 -18.76 5.45 -24.62
C GLY A 261 -17.41 4.81 -24.93
N GLU A 262 -17.39 3.71 -25.69
CA GLU A 262 -16.15 3.07 -26.13
C GLU A 262 -15.30 4.00 -27.00
N LYS A 263 -15.90 4.69 -27.97
CA LYS A 263 -15.22 5.67 -28.82
C LYS A 263 -14.53 6.76 -27.98
N LEU A 264 -15.24 7.33 -27.01
CA LEU A 264 -14.69 8.34 -26.11
C LEU A 264 -13.55 7.78 -25.24
N THR A 265 -13.71 6.59 -24.67
CA THR A 265 -12.66 5.99 -23.83
C THR A 265 -11.41 5.59 -24.58
N LYS A 266 -11.51 5.28 -25.89
CA LYS A 266 -10.35 4.98 -26.75
C LYS A 266 -9.59 6.23 -27.18
N ALA A 267 -10.28 7.37 -27.30
CA ALA A 267 -9.66 8.65 -27.61
C ALA A 267 -8.91 9.25 -26.40
N LEU A 268 -9.04 8.67 -25.20
CA LEU A 268 -8.25 9.09 -24.05
C LEU A 268 -6.76 8.71 -24.24
N PRO A 269 -5.84 9.59 -23.82
CA PRO A 269 -4.41 9.27 -23.79
C PRO A 269 -4.12 7.97 -23.02
N PRO A 270 -3.08 7.21 -23.42
CA PRO A 270 -2.63 6.03 -22.68
C PRO A 270 -2.37 6.34 -21.20
N SER A 271 -2.65 5.40 -20.31
CA SER A 271 -2.36 5.57 -18.88
C SER A 271 -0.84 5.62 -18.64
N ILE A 272 -0.37 6.56 -17.83
CA ILE A 272 1.03 6.58 -17.37
C ILE A 272 1.05 5.98 -15.96
N MET A 273 1.84 4.92 -15.76
CA MET A 273 1.94 4.21 -14.47
C MET A 273 0.57 3.81 -13.88
N GLY A 274 -0.35 3.37 -14.75
CA GLY A 274 -1.71 2.98 -14.35
C GLY A 274 -2.64 4.14 -13.99
N LYS A 275 -2.24 5.39 -14.21
CA LYS A 275 -3.09 6.57 -14.01
C LYS A 275 -3.52 7.15 -15.36
N ASP A 276 -4.83 7.18 -15.59
CA ASP A 276 -5.44 7.93 -16.68
C ASP A 276 -5.35 9.44 -16.38
N ILE A 277 -5.37 10.28 -17.43
CA ILE A 277 -5.58 11.72 -17.28
C ILE A 277 -6.99 11.97 -16.72
N SER A 278 -7.16 12.92 -15.79
CA SER A 278 -8.49 13.31 -15.31
C SER A 278 -9.27 14.02 -16.41
N LEU A 279 -10.60 13.94 -16.38
CA LEU A 279 -11.43 14.64 -17.37
C LEU A 279 -11.24 16.16 -17.28
N ASN A 280 -11.08 16.71 -16.08
CA ASN A 280 -10.75 18.13 -15.94
C ASN A 280 -9.36 18.47 -16.50
N GLY A 281 -8.36 17.60 -16.31
CA GLY A 281 -7.01 17.79 -16.86
C GLY A 281 -6.93 17.76 -18.38
N ILE A 282 -7.89 17.12 -19.07
CA ILE A 282 -7.97 17.14 -20.54
C ILE A 282 -8.22 18.55 -21.09
N PHE A 283 -8.96 19.37 -20.35
CA PHE A 283 -9.36 20.72 -20.77
C PHE A 283 -8.49 21.83 -20.16
N ASP A 284 -7.60 21.47 -19.24
CA ASP A 284 -6.67 22.40 -18.60
C ASP A 284 -5.39 22.57 -19.44
N LYS A 285 -5.17 23.79 -19.95
CA LYS A 285 -4.04 24.11 -20.83
C LYS A 285 -2.69 24.02 -20.12
N ASP A 286 -2.67 24.18 -18.81
CA ASP A 286 -1.45 24.16 -18.00
C ASP A 286 -1.10 22.73 -17.53
N HIS A 287 -1.94 21.74 -17.83
CA HIS A 287 -1.70 20.35 -17.48
C HIS A 287 -0.60 19.75 -18.35
N ASP A 288 0.39 19.08 -17.75
CA ASP A 288 1.57 18.50 -18.43
C ASP A 288 1.22 17.61 -19.65
N ARG A 289 0.06 16.95 -19.57
CA ARG A 289 -0.46 16.01 -20.57
C ARG A 289 -1.48 16.61 -21.53
N TYR A 290 -1.68 17.93 -21.51
CA TYR A 290 -2.67 18.61 -22.33
C TYR A 290 -2.49 18.32 -23.82
N ALA A 291 -1.24 18.30 -24.31
CA ALA A 291 -0.94 18.05 -25.72
C ALA A 291 -1.41 16.65 -26.19
N GLU A 292 -1.37 15.65 -25.32
CA GLU A 292 -1.73 14.27 -25.65
C GLU A 292 -3.24 14.09 -25.90
N ALA A 293 -4.09 14.93 -25.29
CA ALA A 293 -5.54 14.76 -25.29
C ALA A 293 -6.28 15.48 -26.42
N GLN A 294 -5.59 15.87 -27.50
CA GLN A 294 -6.18 16.63 -28.61
C GLN A 294 -7.30 15.87 -29.33
N GLU A 295 -7.13 14.57 -29.56
CA GLU A 295 -8.15 13.74 -30.20
C GLU A 295 -9.45 13.72 -29.39
N PHE A 296 -9.35 13.55 -28.07
CA PHE A 296 -10.50 13.58 -27.17
C PHE A 296 -11.20 14.95 -27.20
N ARG A 297 -10.45 16.05 -27.16
CA ARG A 297 -11.03 17.40 -27.25
C ARG A 297 -11.72 17.65 -28.57
N ASN A 298 -11.17 17.17 -29.68
CA ASN A 298 -11.81 17.29 -30.99
C ASN A 298 -13.19 16.59 -31.00
N LEU A 299 -13.30 15.38 -30.43
CA LEU A 299 -14.58 14.68 -30.31
C LEU A 299 -15.58 15.48 -29.45
N TYR A 300 -15.12 16.04 -28.34
CA TYR A 300 -15.94 16.89 -27.47
C TYR A 300 -16.45 18.15 -28.18
N GLU A 301 -15.65 18.78 -29.03
CA GLU A 301 -16.01 20.01 -29.74
C GLU A 301 -16.90 19.77 -30.96
N THR A 302 -16.77 18.62 -31.62
CA THR A 302 -17.44 18.33 -32.90
C THR A 302 -18.73 17.53 -32.76
N GLU A 303 -18.89 16.73 -31.71
CA GLU A 303 -20.06 15.84 -31.53
C GLU A 303 -20.94 16.27 -30.33
N PRO A 304 -22.18 16.71 -30.55
CA PRO A 304 -23.07 17.17 -29.47
C PRO A 304 -23.37 16.12 -28.40
N ASP A 305 -23.52 14.85 -28.80
CA ASP A 305 -23.75 13.74 -27.87
C ASP A 305 -22.50 13.45 -27.04
N ALA A 306 -21.31 13.51 -27.66
CA ALA A 306 -20.04 13.37 -26.95
C ALA A 306 -19.88 14.46 -25.89
N LYS A 307 -20.19 15.71 -26.24
CA LYS A 307 -20.18 16.83 -25.31
C LYS A 307 -21.08 16.57 -24.09
N THR A 308 -22.32 16.15 -24.34
CA THR A 308 -23.31 15.86 -23.29
C THR A 308 -22.84 14.75 -22.33
N VAL A 309 -22.26 13.67 -22.88
CA VAL A 309 -21.70 12.57 -22.09
C VAL A 309 -20.51 13.02 -21.25
N VAL A 310 -19.59 13.80 -21.83
CA VAL A 310 -18.39 14.27 -21.14
C VAL A 310 -18.73 15.27 -20.05
N ASP A 311 -19.65 16.21 -20.28
CA ASP A 311 -20.09 17.17 -19.27
C ASP A 311 -20.72 16.46 -18.06
N MET A 312 -21.54 15.43 -18.28
CA MET A 312 -22.05 14.58 -17.20
C MET A 312 -20.93 13.81 -16.50
N ALA A 313 -19.97 13.26 -17.26
CA ALA A 313 -18.88 12.47 -16.70
C ALA A 313 -17.96 13.31 -15.80
N ARG A 314 -17.75 14.59 -16.11
CA ARG A 314 -16.95 15.51 -15.29
C ARG A 314 -17.56 15.75 -13.91
N GLY A 315 -18.89 15.74 -13.79
CA GLY A 315 -19.57 15.85 -12.50
C GLY A 315 -19.63 14.54 -11.70
N LEU A 316 -19.31 13.40 -12.33
CA LEU A 316 -19.26 12.08 -11.70
C LEU A 316 -17.84 11.62 -11.34
N GLU A 317 -16.83 12.10 -12.07
CA GLU A 317 -15.43 11.80 -11.80
C GLU A 317 -15.04 12.22 -10.38
N GLY A 318 -14.36 11.33 -9.66
CA GLY A 318 -13.91 11.59 -8.29
C GLY A 318 -14.92 11.22 -7.19
N LEU A 319 -16.19 11.00 -7.54
CA LEU A 319 -17.18 10.51 -6.58
C LEU A 319 -16.88 9.08 -6.14
N LYS A 320 -17.33 8.72 -4.94
CA LYS A 320 -17.21 7.36 -4.39
C LYS A 320 -18.39 6.51 -4.85
N ARG A 321 -18.10 5.30 -5.33
CA ARG A 321 -19.09 4.39 -5.92
C ARG A 321 -19.48 3.25 -4.99
N GLN A 322 -18.47 2.57 -4.45
CA GLN A 322 -18.66 1.37 -3.65
C GLN A 322 -17.53 1.24 -2.65
N SER A 323 -17.82 0.62 -1.52
CA SER A 323 -16.80 0.12 -0.60
C SER A 323 -16.28 -1.23 -1.09
N GLY A 324 -14.99 -1.43 -0.92
CA GLY A 324 -14.30 -2.70 -1.05
C GLY A 324 -13.47 -2.96 0.19
N VAL A 325 -12.65 -4.01 0.15
CA VAL A 325 -11.71 -4.33 1.21
C VAL A 325 -10.31 -4.33 0.66
N HIS A 326 -9.38 -3.76 1.42
CA HIS A 326 -7.98 -3.68 1.07
C HIS A 326 -7.40 -5.09 0.90
N ALA A 327 -6.60 -5.27 -0.16
CA ALA A 327 -6.15 -6.60 -0.57
C ALA A 327 -5.17 -7.25 0.43
N ALA A 328 -4.49 -6.45 1.27
CA ALA A 328 -3.47 -6.95 2.21
C ALA A 328 -3.69 -6.45 3.64
N GLY A 329 -3.74 -5.13 3.81
CA GLY A 329 -3.95 -4.40 5.07
C GLY A 329 -5.02 -4.91 6.03
N VAL A 330 -4.55 -5.19 7.24
CA VAL A 330 -5.29 -5.51 8.45
C VAL A 330 -4.88 -4.50 9.53
N ILE A 331 -5.85 -4.04 10.30
CA ILE A 331 -5.63 -3.23 11.50
C ILE A 331 -5.61 -4.15 12.71
N LEU A 332 -4.62 -3.93 13.57
CA LEU A 332 -4.58 -4.50 14.92
C LEU A 332 -4.54 -3.35 15.91
N SER A 333 -5.37 -3.43 16.95
CA SER A 333 -5.49 -2.41 17.97
C SER A 333 -5.27 -2.99 19.37
N ARG A 334 -4.75 -2.17 20.27
CA ARG A 334 -4.74 -2.45 21.72
C ARG A 334 -6.13 -2.39 22.34
N GLU A 335 -6.94 -1.44 21.89
CA GLU A 335 -8.28 -1.15 22.39
C GLU A 335 -9.35 -1.71 21.43
N PRO A 336 -10.57 -2.00 21.91
CA PRO A 336 -11.67 -2.35 21.02
C PRO A 336 -11.84 -1.28 19.93
N LEU A 337 -11.92 -1.71 18.67
CA LEU A 337 -11.95 -0.80 17.52
C LEU A 337 -13.16 0.15 17.56
N LEU A 338 -14.31 -0.29 18.10
CA LEU A 338 -15.50 0.54 18.24
C LEU A 338 -15.30 1.76 19.15
N ASP A 339 -14.33 1.72 20.06
CA ASP A 339 -13.99 2.85 20.95
C ASP A 339 -13.04 3.85 20.28
N VAL A 340 -12.54 3.52 19.08
CA VAL A 340 -11.52 4.30 18.36
C VAL A 340 -12.04 4.78 17.01
N ILE A 341 -12.60 3.87 16.20
CA ILE A 341 -13.02 4.13 14.82
C ILE A 341 -14.35 3.43 14.51
N PRO A 342 -15.14 3.99 13.57
CA PRO A 342 -16.28 3.27 13.03
C PRO A 342 -15.82 2.03 12.25
N ILE A 343 -16.50 0.91 12.51
CA ILE A 343 -16.33 -0.36 11.80
C ILE A 343 -17.69 -0.88 11.33
N HIS A 344 -17.70 -1.81 10.38
CA HIS A 344 -18.90 -2.54 9.99
C HIS A 344 -18.60 -4.02 9.81
N ARG A 345 -19.64 -4.85 9.92
CA ARG A 345 -19.57 -6.28 9.63
C ARG A 345 -20.15 -6.52 8.24
N ARG A 346 -19.40 -7.19 7.37
CA ARG A 346 -19.91 -7.60 6.06
C ARG A 346 -20.82 -8.82 6.19
N GLU A 347 -22.02 -8.74 5.64
CA GLU A 347 -23.03 -9.80 5.75
C GLU A 347 -22.59 -11.13 5.11
N ALA A 348 -21.86 -11.07 4.00
CA ALA A 348 -21.52 -12.25 3.21
C ALA A 348 -20.63 -13.28 3.95
N ASP A 349 -19.72 -12.80 4.82
CA ASP A 349 -18.71 -13.65 5.48
C ASP A 349 -18.42 -13.27 6.93
N GLY A 350 -19.12 -12.27 7.48
CA GLY A 350 -18.92 -11.79 8.85
C GLY A 350 -17.63 -11.01 9.07
N ALA A 351 -16.89 -10.66 8.02
CA ALA A 351 -15.64 -9.90 8.15
C ALA A 351 -15.88 -8.54 8.79
N ILE A 352 -15.06 -8.19 9.79
CA ILE A 352 -15.02 -6.85 10.38
C ILE A 352 -14.14 -5.96 9.51
N ILE A 353 -14.67 -4.82 9.09
CA ILE A 353 -14.02 -3.89 8.17
C ILE A 353 -14.11 -2.48 8.75
N THR A 354 -13.01 -1.72 8.71
CA THR A 354 -13.00 -0.31 9.10
C THR A 354 -13.98 0.52 8.25
N GLN A 355 -14.39 1.70 8.70
CA GLN A 355 -15.01 2.71 7.82
C GLN A 355 -14.03 3.85 7.50
N PHE A 356 -12.95 3.96 8.25
CA PHE A 356 -11.81 4.80 7.90
C PHE A 356 -10.92 4.06 6.90
N ASP A 357 -10.48 4.76 5.86
CA ASP A 357 -9.49 4.23 4.94
C ASP A 357 -8.12 4.14 5.61
N MET A 358 -7.14 3.58 4.88
CA MET A 358 -5.79 3.33 5.40
C MET A 358 -5.16 4.58 6.03
N GLY A 359 -5.26 5.73 5.36
CA GLY A 359 -4.63 6.97 5.83
C GLY A 359 -5.30 7.50 7.09
N ALA A 360 -6.63 7.45 7.15
CA ALA A 360 -7.37 7.84 8.35
C ALA A 360 -7.08 6.92 9.55
N CYS A 361 -6.96 5.60 9.34
CA CYS A 361 -6.56 4.68 10.40
C CYS A 361 -5.15 4.97 10.94
N GLU A 362 -4.17 5.19 10.05
CA GLU A 362 -2.79 5.52 10.43
C GLU A 362 -2.72 6.85 11.19
N ALA A 363 -3.49 7.87 10.78
CA ALA A 363 -3.55 9.16 11.47
C ALA A 363 -4.10 9.05 12.90
N THR A 364 -5.02 8.12 13.16
CA THR A 364 -5.51 7.81 14.52
C THR A 364 -4.46 7.11 15.38
N GLY A 365 -3.41 6.56 14.78
CA GLY A 365 -2.34 5.83 15.48
C GLY A 365 -2.57 4.31 15.55
N LEU A 366 -3.52 3.80 14.76
CA LEU A 366 -3.75 2.36 14.63
C LEU A 366 -2.61 1.70 13.84
N LEU A 367 -2.23 0.50 14.27
CA LEU A 367 -1.23 -0.28 13.55
C LEU A 367 -1.84 -0.93 12.31
N LYS A 368 -1.31 -0.57 11.15
CA LYS A 368 -1.50 -1.30 9.90
C LYS A 368 -0.45 -2.42 9.80
N MET A 369 -0.91 -3.62 9.43
CA MET A 369 -0.05 -4.70 8.96
C MET A 369 -0.58 -5.23 7.63
N ASP A 370 0.28 -5.34 6.61
CA ASP A 370 -0.14 -5.97 5.35
C ASP A 370 0.07 -7.48 5.42
N PHE A 371 -1.02 -8.23 5.32
CA PHE A 371 -0.98 -9.68 5.12
C PHE A 371 -1.14 -9.92 3.62
N LEU A 372 -0.04 -10.01 2.88
CA LEU A 372 -0.09 -10.17 1.43
C LEU A 372 -0.09 -11.65 1.06
N GLY A 373 -1.04 -12.04 0.20
CA GLY A 373 -1.03 -13.34 -0.45
C GLY A 373 -0.15 -13.29 -1.69
N LEU A 374 0.95 -14.03 -1.71
CA LEU A 374 1.84 -14.09 -2.86
C LEU A 374 1.73 -15.43 -3.58
N ARG A 375 1.29 -15.37 -4.84
CA ARG A 375 1.18 -16.54 -5.72
C ARG A 375 2.52 -17.25 -5.96
N ASN A 376 3.63 -16.53 -5.96
CA ASN A 376 4.95 -17.14 -6.14
C ASN A 376 5.29 -18.12 -5.00
N LEU A 377 4.85 -17.87 -3.77
CA LEU A 377 5.01 -18.77 -2.63
C LEU A 377 4.18 -20.04 -2.82
N SER A 378 2.94 -19.91 -3.32
CA SER A 378 2.09 -21.05 -3.67
C SER A 378 2.74 -21.93 -4.75
N VAL A 379 3.33 -21.31 -5.78
CA VAL A 379 4.05 -22.01 -6.86
C VAL A 379 5.28 -22.75 -6.33
N LEU A 380 6.02 -22.15 -5.38
CA LEU A 380 7.16 -22.80 -4.74
C LEU A 380 6.74 -24.02 -3.93
N ASP A 381 5.64 -23.95 -3.17
CA ASP A 381 5.11 -25.09 -2.43
C ASP A 381 4.70 -26.24 -3.36
N ASP A 382 3.97 -25.94 -4.43
CA ASP A 382 3.57 -26.95 -5.41
C ASP A 382 4.80 -27.57 -6.08
N CYS A 383 5.83 -26.78 -6.38
CA CYS A 383 7.11 -27.26 -6.93
C CYS A 383 7.80 -28.26 -5.98
N ILE A 384 7.91 -27.92 -4.69
CA ILE A 384 8.54 -28.80 -3.69
C ILE A 384 7.73 -30.08 -3.50
N ALA A 385 6.40 -29.98 -3.45
CA ALA A 385 5.51 -31.14 -3.38
C ALA A 385 5.68 -32.07 -4.59
N ASN A 386 5.79 -31.50 -5.79
CA ASN A 386 6.04 -32.26 -7.02
C ASN A 386 7.41 -32.93 -7.02
N ILE A 387 8.47 -32.26 -6.55
CA ILE A 387 9.81 -32.85 -6.42
C ILE A 387 9.77 -34.04 -5.45
N LYS A 388 9.09 -33.89 -4.30
CA LYS A 388 8.94 -34.97 -3.32
C LYS A 388 8.14 -36.14 -3.88
N SER A 389 7.02 -35.88 -4.55
CA SER A 389 6.17 -36.93 -5.13
C SER A 389 6.85 -37.68 -6.27
N ASN A 390 7.63 -36.99 -7.10
CA ASN A 390 8.24 -37.58 -8.30
C ASN A 390 9.63 -38.19 -8.05
N GLN A 391 10.40 -37.63 -7.11
CA GLN A 391 11.79 -38.04 -6.88
C GLN A 391 12.07 -38.53 -5.45
N GLY A 392 11.10 -38.45 -4.53
CA GLY A 392 11.29 -38.79 -3.11
C GLY A 392 12.22 -37.82 -2.36
N LYS A 393 12.63 -36.71 -2.99
CA LYS A 393 13.57 -35.75 -2.41
C LYS A 393 12.82 -34.67 -1.62
N THR A 394 13.29 -34.39 -0.42
CA THR A 394 12.81 -33.25 0.39
C THR A 394 13.76 -32.08 0.16
N VAL A 395 13.21 -30.95 -0.32
CA VAL A 395 13.96 -29.71 -0.56
C VAL A 395 13.57 -28.70 0.50
N VAL A 396 14.57 -28.12 1.16
CA VAL A 396 14.43 -26.99 2.09
C VAL A 396 15.03 -25.76 1.41
N LEU A 397 14.20 -24.75 1.12
CA LEU A 397 14.63 -23.60 0.31
C LEU A 397 15.69 -22.76 1.04
N GLU A 398 15.55 -22.65 2.36
CA GLU A 398 16.41 -21.88 3.25
C GLU A 398 17.83 -22.45 3.34
N GLU A 399 18.02 -23.71 2.92
CA GLU A 399 19.32 -24.39 2.90
C GLU A 399 19.97 -24.38 1.50
N LEU A 400 19.30 -23.82 0.48
CA LEU A 400 19.83 -23.80 -0.88
C LEU A 400 21.02 -22.84 -1.00
N PRO A 401 22.08 -23.23 -1.74
CA PRO A 401 23.22 -22.37 -1.96
C PRO A 401 22.85 -21.22 -2.91
N LEU A 402 23.30 -20.01 -2.57
CA LEU A 402 23.10 -18.81 -3.40
C LEU A 402 24.09 -18.69 -4.58
N HIS A 403 24.98 -19.68 -4.75
CA HIS A 403 26.03 -19.71 -5.78
C HIS A 403 25.88 -20.89 -6.75
N ASP A 404 24.65 -21.38 -6.96
CA ASP A 404 24.40 -22.50 -7.88
C ASP A 404 24.65 -22.10 -9.35
N LYS A 405 25.67 -22.73 -9.94
CA LYS A 405 26.11 -22.42 -11.31
C LYS A 405 25.00 -22.62 -12.35
N LYS A 406 24.18 -23.67 -12.24
CA LYS A 406 23.13 -23.95 -13.23
C LYS A 406 22.02 -22.90 -13.20
N THR A 407 21.72 -22.36 -12.03
CA THR A 407 20.79 -21.25 -11.84
C THR A 407 21.30 -20.01 -12.59
N PHE A 408 22.56 -19.63 -12.41
CA PHE A 408 23.15 -18.49 -13.12
C PHE A 408 23.31 -18.70 -14.63
N GLU A 409 23.58 -19.93 -15.07
CA GLU A 409 23.57 -20.28 -16.50
C GLU A 409 22.17 -20.11 -17.11
N LEU A 410 21.10 -20.46 -16.39
CA LEU A 410 19.72 -20.24 -16.83
C LEU A 410 19.40 -18.74 -16.92
N LEU A 411 19.75 -17.97 -15.89
CA LEU A 411 19.57 -16.52 -15.88
C LEU A 411 20.34 -15.85 -17.04
N SER A 412 21.58 -16.26 -17.28
CA SER A 412 22.44 -15.73 -18.33
C SER A 412 21.92 -16.02 -19.75
N ARG A 413 21.14 -17.09 -19.95
CA ARG A 413 20.43 -17.33 -21.23
C ARG A 413 19.17 -16.47 -21.38
N GLY A 414 18.68 -15.89 -20.29
CA GLY A 414 17.41 -15.17 -20.25
C GLY A 414 16.18 -16.09 -20.34
N ASP A 415 16.34 -17.35 -19.92
CA ASP A 415 15.28 -18.38 -19.91
C ASP A 415 14.38 -18.24 -18.66
N THR A 416 13.93 -17.02 -18.36
CA THR A 416 13.31 -16.67 -17.08
C THR A 416 11.79 -16.50 -17.14
N LEU A 417 11.13 -17.08 -18.15
CA LEU A 417 9.66 -17.16 -18.15
C LEU A 417 9.19 -17.96 -16.94
N GLY A 418 8.39 -17.33 -16.07
CA GLY A 418 7.93 -17.93 -14.81
C GLY A 418 8.90 -17.80 -13.63
N VAL A 419 10.06 -17.15 -13.81
CA VAL A 419 10.96 -16.79 -12.71
C VAL A 419 10.52 -15.43 -12.15
N PHE A 420 10.20 -15.40 -10.86
CA PHE A 420 9.63 -14.22 -10.21
C PHE A 420 10.48 -12.96 -10.44
N GLN A 421 9.81 -11.85 -10.78
CA GLN A 421 10.39 -10.52 -11.12
C GLN A 421 11.27 -10.45 -12.37
N LEU A 422 11.59 -11.57 -13.03
CA LEU A 422 12.60 -11.62 -14.09
C LEU A 422 12.07 -12.04 -15.47
N ASP A 423 10.76 -12.06 -15.67
CA ASP A 423 10.11 -12.67 -16.84
C ASP A 423 9.86 -11.72 -18.03
N SER A 424 9.87 -10.41 -17.80
CA SER A 424 9.59 -9.43 -18.85
C SER A 424 10.60 -9.50 -20.00
N ALA A 425 10.15 -9.21 -21.22
CA ALA A 425 11.02 -9.29 -22.41
C ALA A 425 12.29 -8.43 -22.30
N PRO A 426 12.24 -7.17 -21.80
CA PRO A 426 13.45 -6.39 -21.70
C PRO A 426 14.33 -6.76 -20.50
N ILE A 427 13.77 -7.27 -19.38
CA ILE A 427 14.60 -7.86 -18.31
C ILE A 427 15.37 -9.08 -18.84
N ARG A 428 14.73 -9.96 -19.61
CA ARG A 428 15.40 -11.09 -20.26
C ARG A 428 16.55 -10.67 -21.18
N ALA A 429 16.39 -9.56 -21.90
CA ALA A 429 17.47 -9.00 -22.71
C ALA A 429 18.61 -8.46 -21.85
N LEU A 430 18.28 -7.75 -20.76
CA LEU A 430 19.28 -7.26 -19.79
C LEU A 430 20.05 -8.42 -19.15
N LEU A 431 19.38 -9.49 -18.71
CA LEU A 431 20.02 -10.66 -18.13
C LEU A 431 21.03 -11.32 -19.09
N ARG A 432 20.68 -11.46 -20.37
CA ARG A 432 21.62 -11.95 -21.40
C ARG A 432 22.83 -11.05 -21.58
N SER A 433 22.63 -9.74 -21.51
CA SER A 433 23.71 -8.76 -21.61
C SER A 433 24.60 -8.75 -20.38
N MET A 434 24.00 -8.88 -19.19
CA MET A 434 24.65 -8.82 -17.89
C MET A 434 25.41 -10.10 -17.55
N ALA A 435 24.87 -11.27 -17.93
CA ALA A 435 25.38 -12.59 -17.55
C ALA A 435 25.61 -12.68 -16.02
N PRO A 436 24.53 -12.65 -15.21
CA PRO A 436 24.64 -12.66 -13.75
C PRO A 436 25.32 -13.94 -13.27
N ASP A 437 26.21 -13.81 -12.29
CA ASP A 437 26.98 -14.91 -11.67
C ASP A 437 27.01 -14.83 -10.13
N SER A 438 26.30 -13.86 -9.56
CA SER A 438 26.15 -13.65 -8.11
C SER A 438 24.70 -13.33 -7.72
N PHE A 439 24.37 -13.49 -6.44
CA PHE A 439 23.05 -13.13 -5.93
C PHE A 439 22.84 -11.60 -5.95
N GLU A 440 23.92 -10.86 -5.77
CA GLU A 440 23.99 -9.41 -5.82
C GLU A 440 23.59 -8.87 -7.21
N ASP A 441 23.96 -9.56 -8.30
CA ASP A 441 23.51 -9.20 -9.64
C ASP A 441 21.98 -9.27 -9.81
N ILE A 442 21.35 -10.28 -9.20
CA ILE A 442 19.88 -10.43 -9.24
C ILE A 442 19.24 -9.21 -8.57
N SER A 443 19.77 -8.82 -7.41
CA SER A 443 19.33 -7.64 -6.68
C SER A 443 19.54 -6.35 -7.49
N ALA A 444 20.68 -6.23 -8.18
CA ALA A 444 20.99 -5.09 -9.03
C ALA A 444 20.04 -4.98 -10.24
N VAL A 445 19.71 -6.09 -10.91
CA VAL A 445 18.74 -6.11 -12.02
C VAL A 445 17.39 -5.56 -11.57
N ILE A 446 16.89 -6.01 -10.42
CA ILE A 446 15.58 -5.59 -9.90
C ILE A 446 15.59 -4.11 -9.50
N ALA A 447 16.71 -3.60 -8.99
CA ALA A 447 16.87 -2.19 -8.63
C ALA A 447 17.00 -1.28 -9.88
N LEU A 448 17.78 -1.70 -10.87
CA LEU A 448 18.12 -0.94 -12.06
C LEU A 448 17.02 -0.95 -13.12
N TYR A 449 16.19 -1.98 -13.16
CA TYR A 449 15.09 -2.08 -14.11
C TYR A 449 13.86 -1.27 -13.65
N ARG A 450 14.06 0.03 -13.46
CA ARG A 450 13.05 1.03 -13.05
C ARG A 450 13.18 2.28 -13.92
N PRO A 451 12.09 3.06 -14.13
CA PRO A 451 12.09 4.20 -15.04
C PRO A 451 13.24 5.20 -14.81
N GLY A 452 13.57 5.52 -13.56
CA GLY A 452 14.67 6.44 -13.21
C GLY A 452 16.05 5.94 -13.68
N PRO A 453 16.55 4.82 -13.14
CA PRO A 453 17.85 4.25 -13.57
C PRO A 453 17.88 3.88 -15.07
N MET A 454 16.75 3.48 -15.65
CA MET A 454 16.65 3.23 -17.09
C MET A 454 16.84 4.51 -17.93
N GLY A 455 16.28 5.63 -17.48
CA GLY A 455 16.40 6.92 -18.16
C GLY A 455 17.84 7.44 -18.27
N VAL A 456 18.71 7.05 -17.34
CA VAL A 456 20.15 7.40 -17.35
C VAL A 456 21.05 6.24 -17.80
N ASN A 457 20.48 5.20 -18.41
CA ASN A 457 21.19 4.02 -18.94
C ASN A 457 21.97 3.18 -17.89
N ALA A 458 21.68 3.33 -16.59
CA ALA A 458 22.46 2.69 -15.53
C ALA A 458 22.44 1.14 -15.61
N HIS A 459 21.33 0.54 -16.00
CA HIS A 459 21.17 -0.90 -16.21
C HIS A 459 22.14 -1.48 -17.27
N ASN A 460 22.30 -0.82 -18.42
CA ASN A 460 23.24 -1.27 -19.45
C ASN A 460 24.69 -0.97 -19.06
N ASP A 461 24.93 0.19 -18.44
CA ASP A 461 26.25 0.54 -17.92
C ASP A 461 26.75 -0.47 -16.87
N TYR A 462 25.87 -0.96 -15.98
CA TYR A 462 26.19 -2.03 -15.03
C TYR A 462 26.62 -3.29 -15.77
N ALA A 463 25.80 -3.75 -16.72
CA ALA A 463 26.09 -4.95 -17.51
C ALA A 463 27.41 -4.84 -18.29
N ASP A 464 27.69 -3.67 -18.87
CA ASP A 464 28.90 -3.43 -19.65
C ASP A 464 30.15 -3.29 -18.79
N ARG A 465 30.05 -2.63 -17.64
CA ARG A 465 31.17 -2.53 -16.69
C ARG A 465 31.52 -3.89 -16.08
N LYS A 466 30.50 -4.66 -15.66
CA LYS A 466 30.65 -6.04 -15.19
C LYS A 466 31.44 -6.91 -16.16
N ASN A 467 31.02 -6.86 -17.43
CA ASN A 467 31.62 -7.66 -18.50
C ASN A 467 32.86 -7.01 -19.15
N LYS A 468 33.42 -5.97 -18.53
CA LYS A 468 34.62 -5.25 -19.00
C LYS A 468 34.48 -4.69 -20.42
N ARG A 469 33.25 -4.48 -20.88
CA ARG A 469 32.91 -3.82 -22.15
C ARG A 469 32.98 -2.29 -22.03
N LYS A 470 32.90 -1.76 -20.81
CA LYS A 470 33.08 -0.35 -20.45
C LYS A 470 33.98 -0.22 -19.23
N ARG A 471 34.77 0.86 -19.13
CA ARG A 471 35.57 1.15 -17.94
C ARG A 471 34.68 1.69 -16.81
N ILE A 472 35.06 1.42 -15.58
CA ILE A 472 34.43 2.03 -14.40
C ILE A 472 35.00 3.45 -14.27
N GLU A 473 34.14 4.44 -14.46
CA GLU A 473 34.49 5.84 -14.28
C GLU A 473 34.15 6.27 -12.84
N PRO A 474 35.11 6.85 -12.09
CA PRO A 474 34.82 7.36 -10.76
C PRO A 474 33.92 8.60 -10.85
N ILE A 475 33.10 8.83 -9.82
CA ILE A 475 32.26 10.03 -9.72
C ILE A 475 33.13 11.30 -9.78
N HIS A 476 34.25 11.28 -9.05
CA HIS A 476 35.29 12.30 -9.10
C HIS A 476 36.63 11.65 -8.72
N PRO A 477 37.77 12.03 -9.33
CA PRO A 477 39.07 11.41 -9.04
C PRO A 477 39.45 11.37 -7.55
N GLU A 478 39.17 12.46 -6.82
CA GLU A 478 39.47 12.56 -5.38
C GLU A 478 38.59 11.65 -4.51
N LEU A 479 37.41 11.26 -5.00
CA LEU A 479 36.47 10.41 -4.27
C LEU A 479 36.68 8.92 -4.56
N SER A 480 37.51 8.59 -5.56
CA SER A 480 37.64 7.22 -6.07
C SER A 480 38.05 6.23 -4.99
N GLU A 481 39.03 6.58 -4.15
CA GLU A 481 39.51 5.69 -3.09
C GLU A 481 38.50 5.60 -1.94
N ALA A 482 37.93 6.75 -1.53
CA ALA A 482 36.99 6.82 -0.43
C ALA A 482 35.68 6.05 -0.69
N LEU A 483 35.25 5.99 -1.95
CA LEU A 483 33.99 5.36 -2.35
C LEU A 483 34.16 3.92 -2.86
N LYS A 484 35.39 3.44 -2.99
CA LYS A 484 35.68 2.13 -3.57
C LYS A 484 34.94 1.01 -2.83
N GLU A 485 35.08 0.96 -1.52
CA GLU A 485 34.43 -0.08 -0.67
C GLU A 485 32.89 -0.06 -0.77
N ILE A 486 32.28 1.08 -1.10
CA ILE A 486 30.82 1.23 -1.14
C ILE A 486 30.26 0.87 -2.52
N LEU A 487 31.01 1.12 -3.59
CA LEU A 487 30.54 1.05 -4.98
C LEU A 487 31.18 -0.07 -5.82
N ASP A 488 32.11 -0.85 -5.27
CA ASP A 488 32.79 -1.92 -6.02
C ASP A 488 31.80 -2.99 -6.51
N ASP A 489 30.91 -3.44 -5.63
CA ASP A 489 29.88 -4.46 -5.91
C ASP A 489 28.81 -3.99 -6.92
N THR A 490 28.79 -2.69 -7.21
CA THR A 490 27.90 -2.08 -8.22
C THR A 490 28.66 -1.42 -9.36
N TYR A 491 29.93 -1.78 -9.55
CA TYR A 491 30.77 -1.33 -10.65
C TYR A 491 30.82 0.22 -10.76
N GLY A 492 30.93 0.90 -9.63
CA GLY A 492 31.01 2.36 -9.54
C GLY A 492 29.69 3.09 -9.80
N LEU A 493 28.56 2.40 -9.80
CA LEU A 493 27.22 3.00 -9.91
C LEU A 493 26.56 3.09 -8.54
N ILE A 494 25.87 4.19 -8.27
CA ILE A 494 25.01 4.30 -7.08
C ILE A 494 23.65 3.68 -7.43
N VAL A 495 23.37 2.51 -6.86
CA VAL A 495 22.16 1.72 -7.16
C VAL A 495 21.20 1.69 -5.98
N TYR A 496 21.74 1.56 -4.77
CA TYR A 496 20.96 1.36 -3.55
C TYR A 496 20.89 2.61 -2.68
N GLN A 497 19.84 2.72 -1.87
CA GLN A 497 19.69 3.84 -0.93
C GLN A 497 20.72 3.74 0.20
N GLU A 498 21.06 2.52 0.60
CA GLU A 498 22.08 2.18 1.58
C GLU A 498 23.45 2.69 1.13
N GLN A 499 23.75 2.65 -0.16
CA GLN A 499 24.99 3.23 -0.71
C GLN A 499 25.00 4.76 -0.56
N VAL A 500 23.87 5.43 -0.80
CA VAL A 500 23.75 6.89 -0.59
C VAL A 500 24.00 7.24 0.88
N MET A 501 23.41 6.47 1.80
CA MET A 501 23.61 6.66 3.25
C MET A 501 25.08 6.44 3.64
N ALA A 502 25.69 5.34 3.18
CA ALA A 502 27.10 5.04 3.44
C ALA A 502 28.05 6.11 2.87
N ILE A 503 27.76 6.63 1.67
CA ILE A 503 28.51 7.75 1.06
C ILE A 503 28.44 8.99 1.95
N ALA A 504 27.24 9.37 2.41
CA ALA A 504 27.06 10.53 3.27
C ALA A 504 27.81 10.39 4.60
N GLN A 505 27.73 9.21 5.23
CA GLN A 505 28.47 8.91 6.45
C GLN A 505 29.99 8.99 6.24
N LYS A 506 30.51 8.34 5.18
CA LYS A 506 31.94 8.25 4.90
C LYS A 506 32.56 9.59 4.52
N LEU A 507 31.86 10.40 3.72
CA LEU A 507 32.41 11.65 3.17
C LEU A 507 32.09 12.88 4.02
N ALA A 508 30.95 12.90 4.72
CA ALA A 508 30.47 14.09 5.43
C ALA A 508 30.29 13.88 6.95
N GLY A 509 30.52 12.67 7.47
CA GLY A 509 30.41 12.40 8.92
C GLY A 509 28.99 12.52 9.45
N PHE A 510 28.00 12.23 8.60
CA PHE A 510 26.58 12.16 8.96
C PHE A 510 26.28 11.09 10.01
#